data_AF-A0A2J8VW02-F1
#
_entry.id   AF-A0A2J8VW02-F1
#
_cell.length_a   1.000
_cell.length_b   1.000
_cell.length_c   1.000
_cell.angle_alpha   90.00
_cell.angle_beta   90.00
_cell.angle_gamma   90.00
#
_symmetry.space_group_name_H-M   'P 1'
#
loop_
_entity.id
_entity.type
_entity.pdbx_description
1 polymer ?
#
loop_
_entity_poly.entity_id
_entity_poly.type
_entity_poly.pdbx_seq_one_letter_code
_entity_poly.pdbx_strand_id
1 'polypeptide(L)'
;MSKCRKTPVQQLASPTSFSPDILADIFELFAKNFSYSKPLNNEWQLPDPSEIFICDHTEFNAFLDLKNSLNEVKNLLSDKKLDEWHEHTAFTNKAGKIISHVRKS
;
A
#
# COMPACT_ATOMS: atom_id res chain seq x y z
N MET A 1 22.13 31.31 -25.73
CA MET A 1 21.68 31.07 -24.34
C MET A 1 21.48 29.57 -24.13
N SER A 2 22.57 28.83 -23.90
CA SER A 2 22.54 27.36 -23.80
C SER A 2 22.07 26.96 -22.40
N LYS A 3 20.91 26.29 -22.32
CA LYS A 3 20.40 25.74 -21.06
C LYS A 3 21.17 24.47 -20.71
N CYS A 4 22.10 24.57 -19.75
CA CYS A 4 22.79 23.42 -19.18
C CYS A 4 21.78 22.58 -18.39
N ARG A 5 21.42 21.40 -18.92
CA ARG A 5 20.62 20.39 -18.20
C ARG A 5 21.55 19.71 -17.20
N LYS A 6 21.35 19.93 -15.90
CA LYS A 6 22.02 19.16 -14.85
C LYS A 6 21.40 17.76 -14.83
N THR A 7 22.20 16.73 -15.08
CA THR A 7 21.84 15.33 -14.86
C THR A 7 21.62 15.08 -13.37
N PRO A 8 20.54 14.40 -12.96
CA PRO A 8 20.36 13.99 -11.57
C PRO A 8 21.49 13.03 -11.18
N VAL A 9 22.28 13.42 -10.20
CA VAL A 9 23.30 12.56 -9.58
C VAL A 9 22.54 11.52 -8.75
N GLN A 10 22.25 10.36 -9.34
CA GLN A 10 21.94 9.17 -8.57
C GLN A 10 23.26 8.68 -7.95
N GLN A 11 23.69 9.33 -6.87
CA GLN A 11 24.65 8.72 -5.97
C GLN A 11 23.92 7.59 -5.25
N LEU A 12 24.03 6.39 -5.82
CA LEU A 12 23.77 5.16 -5.09
C LEU A 12 24.87 5.08 -4.02
N ALA A 13 24.56 5.50 -2.79
CA ALA A 13 25.52 5.43 -1.69
C ALA A 13 25.82 3.95 -1.42
N SER A 14 27.02 3.51 -1.79
CA SER A 14 27.51 2.19 -1.45
C SER A 14 27.70 2.09 0.08
N PRO A 15 27.40 0.95 0.73
CA PRO A 15 27.44 0.80 2.20
C PRO A 15 28.80 1.11 2.84
N THR A 16 29.88 1.18 2.05
CA THR A 16 31.25 1.46 2.48
C THR A 16 31.55 2.93 2.76
N SER A 17 30.63 3.87 2.54
CA SER A 17 30.86 5.30 2.79
C SER A 17 30.49 5.79 4.20
N PHE A 18 29.93 4.93 5.04
CA PHE A 18 29.44 5.30 6.37
C PHE A 18 30.39 4.84 7.48
N SER A 19 30.47 5.60 8.57
CA SER A 19 31.26 5.20 9.74
C SER A 19 30.71 3.92 10.37
N PRO A 20 31.54 3.12 11.06
CA PRO A 20 31.11 1.89 11.71
C PRO A 20 29.93 2.10 12.66
N ASP A 21 29.91 3.22 13.40
CA ASP A 21 28.85 3.55 14.34
C ASP A 21 27.49 3.74 13.64
N ILE A 22 27.47 4.45 12.50
CA ILE A 22 26.24 4.65 11.71
C ILE A 22 25.73 3.32 11.15
N LEU A 23 26.64 2.44 10.72
CA LEU A 23 26.26 1.12 10.22
C LEU A 23 25.68 0.23 11.33
N ALA A 24 26.20 0.34 12.56
CA ALA A 24 25.69 -0.36 13.72
C ALA A 24 24.28 0.14 14.10
N ASP A 25 24.07 1.45 14.14
CA ASP A 25 22.75 2.06 14.43
C ASP A 25 21.70 1.63 13.39
N ILE A 26 22.06 1.64 12.10
CA ILE A 26 21.18 1.17 11.03
C ILE A 26 20.85 -0.32 11.23
N PHE A 27 21.86 -1.14 11.53
CA PHE A 27 21.62 -2.56 11.75
C PHE A 27 20.66 -2.80 12.92
N GLU A 28 20.82 -2.09 14.02
CA GLU A 28 19.95 -2.19 15.19
C GLU A 28 18.50 -1.75 14.88
N LEU A 29 18.33 -0.63 14.18
CA LEU A 29 17.01 -0.12 13.76
C LEU A 29 16.24 -1.11 12.89
N PHE A 30 16.95 -1.86 12.03
CA PHE A 30 16.35 -2.84 11.12
C PHE A 30 16.53 -4.30 11.58
N ALA A 31 16.98 -4.52 12.82
CA ALA A 31 17.19 -5.86 13.37
C ALA A 31 15.88 -6.60 13.65
N LYS A 32 14.73 -5.91 13.66
CA LYS A 32 13.41 -6.49 13.90
C LYS A 32 12.94 -7.32 12.71
N ASN A 33 13.53 -8.49 12.56
CA ASN A 33 13.16 -9.48 11.56
C ASN A 33 12.32 -10.58 12.22
N PHE A 34 11.24 -10.96 11.56
CA PHE A 34 10.43 -12.10 11.93
C PHE A 34 10.60 -13.18 10.87
N SER A 35 11.02 -14.37 11.28
CA SER A 35 11.03 -15.54 10.41
C SER A 35 9.77 -16.35 10.64
N TYR A 36 9.10 -16.70 9.55
CA TYR A 36 8.02 -17.67 9.56
C TYR A 36 8.61 -19.03 9.20
N SER A 37 8.61 -19.97 10.14
CA SER A 37 8.92 -21.36 9.82
C SER A 37 7.75 -21.96 9.03
N LYS A 38 8.07 -22.71 7.97
CA LYS A 38 7.03 -23.49 7.29
C LYS A 38 6.45 -24.51 8.28
N PRO A 39 5.13 -24.71 8.29
CA PRO A 39 4.49 -25.73 9.11
C PRO A 39 4.99 -27.14 8.73
N LEU A 40 4.86 -28.09 9.67
CA LEU A 40 5.44 -29.44 9.59
C LEU A 40 5.13 -30.19 8.27
N ASN A 41 3.96 -29.92 7.69
CA ASN A 41 3.47 -30.56 6.47
C ASN A 41 3.68 -29.71 5.21
N ASN A 42 4.50 -28.64 5.26
CA ASN A 42 4.71 -27.65 4.19
C ASN A 42 3.45 -26.90 3.70
N GLU A 43 2.31 -27.07 4.37
CA GLU A 43 1.05 -26.42 4.03
C GLU A 43 0.58 -25.52 5.17
N TRP A 44 0.38 -24.25 4.86
CA TRP A 44 -0.27 -23.31 5.78
C TRP A 44 -1.74 -23.69 5.89
N GLN A 45 -2.14 -24.13 7.07
CA GLN A 45 -3.53 -24.46 7.38
C GLN A 45 -4.12 -23.34 8.24
N LEU A 46 -5.39 -23.02 7.97
CA LEU A 46 -6.15 -22.14 8.86
C LEU A 46 -6.42 -22.90 10.17
N PRO A 47 -6.44 -22.22 11.34
CA PRO A 47 -6.88 -22.83 12.59
C PRO A 47 -8.32 -23.36 12.47
N ASP A 48 -8.70 -24.26 13.36
CA ASP A 48 -10.06 -24.82 13.34
C ASP A 48 -11.09 -23.70 13.58
N PRO A 49 -12.21 -23.63 12.84
CA PRO A 49 -13.22 -22.60 13.05
C PRO A 49 -13.73 -22.51 14.49
N SER A 50 -13.79 -23.62 15.23
CA SER A 50 -14.17 -23.65 16.64
C SER A 50 -13.14 -22.96 17.56
N GLU A 51 -11.89 -22.82 17.10
CA GLU A 51 -10.82 -22.08 17.79
C GLU A 51 -10.75 -20.61 17.36
N ILE A 52 -11.26 -20.26 16.17
CA ILE A 52 -11.20 -18.88 15.64
C ILE A 52 -12.44 -18.08 16.05
N PHE A 53 -13.62 -18.71 16.04
CA PHE A 53 -14.90 -18.06 16.27
C PHE A 53 -15.44 -18.35 17.68
N ILE A 54 -14.60 -18.15 18.70
CA ILE A 54 -14.93 -18.42 20.11
C ILE A 54 -15.82 -17.30 20.70
N CYS A 55 -15.68 -16.08 20.17
CA CYS A 55 -16.37 -14.91 20.70
C CYS A 55 -17.62 -14.58 19.90
N ASP A 56 -18.67 -14.18 20.61
CA ASP A 56 -19.86 -13.59 19.99
C ASP A 56 -19.53 -12.27 19.27
N HIS A 57 -20.42 -11.87 18.37
CA HIS A 57 -20.28 -10.63 17.63
C HIS A 57 -20.08 -9.45 18.59
N THR A 58 -18.92 -8.80 18.46
CA THR A 58 -18.60 -7.60 19.23
C THR A 58 -18.72 -6.39 18.31
N GLU A 59 -19.65 -5.50 18.64
CA GLU A 59 -19.75 -4.21 17.97
C GLU A 59 -18.68 -3.26 18.49
N PHE A 60 -17.89 -2.71 17.58
CA PHE A 60 -16.91 -1.68 17.90
C PHE A 60 -17.50 -0.33 17.50
N ASN A 61 -17.96 0.44 18.48
CA ASN A 61 -18.54 1.77 18.25
C ASN A 61 -17.62 2.67 17.42
N ALA A 62 -16.29 2.59 17.64
CA ALA A 62 -15.32 3.32 16.83
C ALA A 62 -15.42 3.02 15.32
N PHE A 63 -15.72 1.79 14.93
CA PHE A 63 -15.91 1.42 13.52
C PHE A 63 -17.28 1.86 12.98
N LEU A 64 -18.31 1.88 13.82
CA LEU A 64 -19.62 2.42 13.46
C LEU A 64 -19.53 3.94 13.24
N ASP A 65 -18.82 4.65 14.11
CA ASP A 65 -18.58 6.08 13.99
C ASP A 65 -17.72 6.38 12.76
N LEU A 66 -16.67 5.59 12.50
CA LEU A 66 -15.86 5.70 11.30
C LEU A 66 -16.70 5.49 10.03
N LYS A 67 -17.58 4.48 10.01
CA LYS A 67 -18.50 4.24 8.90
C LYS A 67 -19.38 5.47 8.64
N ASN A 68 -19.89 6.10 9.69
CA ASN A 68 -20.71 7.30 9.57
C ASN A 68 -19.90 8.48 9.01
N SER A 69 -18.72 8.75 9.56
CA SER A 69 -17.82 9.81 9.07
C SER A 69 -17.43 9.62 7.60
N LEU A 70 -17.10 8.39 7.19
CA LEU A 70 -16.81 8.08 5.79
C LEU A 70 -18.01 8.32 4.88
N ASN A 71 -19.22 7.97 5.32
CA ASN A 71 -20.44 8.23 4.58
C ASN A 71 -20.75 9.73 4.48
N GLU A 72 -20.51 10.52 5.53
CA GLU A 72 -20.66 11.98 5.48
C GLU A 72 -19.73 12.59 4.43
N VAL A 73 -18.45 12.23 4.44
CA VAL A 73 -17.47 12.71 3.45
C VAL A 73 -17.85 12.27 2.04
N LYS A 74 -18.28 11.01 1.88
CA LYS A 74 -18.76 10.48 0.59
C LYS A 74 -19.97 11.27 0.09
N ASN A 75 -20.90 11.62 0.99
CA ASN A 75 -22.12 12.35 0.63
C ASN A 75 -21.85 13.77 0.13
N LEU A 76 -20.68 14.36 0.42
CA LEU A 76 -20.25 15.64 -0.16
C LEU A 76 -20.06 15.57 -1.69
N LEU A 77 -19.98 14.36 -2.24
CA LEU A 77 -19.88 14.11 -3.68
C LEU A 77 -21.24 13.77 -4.31
N SER A 78 -22.32 13.66 -3.54
CA SER A 78 -23.63 13.22 -4.03
C SER A 78 -24.30 14.22 -4.98
N ASP A 79 -23.99 15.50 -4.86
CA ASP A 79 -24.46 16.56 -5.77
C ASP A 79 -23.56 16.70 -7.02
N LYS A 80 -22.44 15.98 -7.05
CA LYS A 80 -21.53 15.97 -8.19
C LYS A 80 -21.97 14.88 -9.16
N LYS A 81 -22.01 15.25 -10.44
CA LYS A 81 -22.26 14.30 -11.52
C LYS A 81 -21.00 13.48 -11.81
N LEU A 82 -20.68 12.58 -10.89
CA LEU A 82 -19.46 11.77 -10.93
C LEU A 82 -19.39 10.93 -12.21
N ASP A 83 -20.52 10.48 -12.74
CA ASP A 83 -20.58 9.73 -14.00
C ASP A 83 -20.16 10.60 -15.20
N GLU A 84 -20.71 11.80 -15.34
CA GLU A 84 -20.31 12.76 -16.38
C GLU A 84 -18.82 13.13 -16.22
N TRP A 85 -18.36 13.35 -14.98
CA TRP A 85 -16.94 13.61 -14.70
C TRP A 85 -16.05 12.42 -15.07
N HIS A 86 -16.50 11.19 -14.81
CA HIS A 86 -15.79 9.97 -15.18
C HIS A 86 -15.71 9.82 -16.70
N GLU A 87 -16.80 10.08 -17.45
CA GLU A 87 -16.77 10.07 -18.92
C GLU A 87 -15.75 11.08 -19.47
N HIS A 88 -15.71 12.30 -18.92
CA HIS A 88 -14.75 13.33 -19.33
C HIS A 88 -13.29 12.98 -18.98
N THR A 89 -13.04 12.35 -17.83
CA THR A 89 -11.66 12.05 -17.37
C THR A 89 -11.14 10.71 -17.87
N ALA A 90 -11.99 9.70 -18.04
CA ALA A 90 -11.61 8.40 -18.58
C ALA A 90 -11.12 8.52 -20.03
N PHE A 91 -11.71 9.41 -20.84
CA PHE A 91 -11.24 9.71 -22.19
C PHE A 91 -9.79 10.23 -22.22
N THR A 92 -9.36 10.89 -21.15
CA THR A 92 -8.03 11.49 -21.02
C THR A 92 -7.02 10.58 -20.28
N ASN A 93 -7.48 9.45 -19.72
CA ASN A 93 -6.63 8.53 -18.97
C ASN A 93 -5.74 7.68 -19.89
N LYS A 94 -4.51 8.14 -20.11
CA LYS A 94 -3.49 7.43 -20.90
C LYS A 94 -3.16 6.03 -20.35
N ALA A 95 -3.36 5.77 -19.05
CA ALA A 95 -3.09 4.46 -18.44
C ALA A 95 -4.08 3.38 -18.90
N GLY A 96 -5.33 3.74 -19.23
CA GLY A 96 -6.32 2.81 -19.77
C GLY A 96 -5.90 2.17 -21.10
N LYS A 97 -5.12 2.90 -21.92
CA LYS A 97 -4.53 2.36 -23.15
C LYS A 97 -3.42 1.34 -22.87
N ILE A 98 -2.66 1.51 -21.79
CA ILE A 98 -1.53 0.64 -21.42
C ILE A 98 -2.02 -0.70 -20.88
N ILE A 99 -3.10 -0.73 -20.09
CA ILE A 99 -3.69 -1.97 -19.54
C ILE A 99 -4.06 -2.96 -20.66
N SER A 100 -4.53 -2.45 -21.81
CA SER A 100 -4.85 -3.29 -22.97
C SER A 100 -3.64 -4.00 -23.59
N HIS A 101 -2.46 -3.36 -23.54
CA HIS A 101 -1.21 -3.97 -24.03
C HIS A 101 -0.69 -5.03 -23.06
N VAL A 102 -0.77 -4.78 -21.75
CA VAL A 102 -0.26 -5.70 -20.73
C VAL A 102 -1.12 -6.98 -20.64
N ARG A 103 -2.45 -6.88 -20.84
CA ARG A 103 -3.37 -8.04 -20.76
C ARG A 103 -3.28 -9.01 -21.95
N LYS A 104 -2.60 -8.62 -23.04
CA LYS A 104 -2.41 -9.47 -24.23
C LYS A 104 -1.10 -10.26 -24.22
N SER A 105 -0.26 -10.09 -23.20
CA SER A 105 0.99 -10.83 -23.02
C SER A 105 0.78 -12.08 -22.17
#